data_AF-A0A5S3V2E9-F1
#
_entry.id   AF-A0A5S3V2E9-F1
#
_cell.length_a   1.000
_cell.length_b   1.000
_cell.length_c   1.000
_cell.angle_alpha   90.00
_cell.angle_beta   90.00
_cell.angle_gamma   90.00
#
_symmetry.space_group_name_H-M   'P 1'
#
loop_
_entity.id
_entity.type
_entity.pdbx_description
1 polymer ?
#
loop_
_entity_poly.entity_id
_entity_poly.type
_entity_poly.pdbx_seq_one_letter_code
_entity_poly.pdbx_strand_id
1 'polypeptide(L)'
;MTRNRSDQQHTHVKQLLNKMDPEVAASFSYKQRKALQKVINTRDWRGHAIDFRPTLALPFLPWSFYIVFLGGVNRRSLTNTERFTAAIVFLASLLIVGLVLIGLVFVVLYLLKSWLGIDIFAGESLGLWDYFKALFE
;
A
#
# COMPACT_ATOMS: atom_id res chain seq x y z
N MET A 1 -27.12 -16.01 -5.85
CA MET A 1 -27.42 -16.10 -7.30
C MET A 1 -26.11 -16.11 -8.08
N THR A 2 -25.63 -17.28 -8.48
CA THR A 2 -24.42 -17.49 -9.29
C THR A 2 -24.74 -17.17 -10.76
N ARG A 3 -24.54 -15.91 -11.16
CA ARG A 3 -24.73 -15.49 -12.55
C ARG A 3 -23.63 -16.12 -13.42
N ASN A 4 -24.04 -16.89 -14.42
CA ASN A 4 -23.18 -17.70 -15.26
C ASN A 4 -22.14 -16.84 -16.01
N ARG A 5 -20.86 -17.22 -15.99
CA ARG A 5 -19.74 -16.42 -16.55
C ARG A 5 -19.89 -16.16 -18.06
N SER A 6 -20.55 -17.04 -18.80
CA SER A 6 -20.81 -16.89 -20.24
C SER A 6 -21.76 -15.73 -20.56
N ASP A 7 -22.75 -15.46 -19.71
CA ASP A 7 -23.73 -14.38 -19.94
C ASP A 7 -23.15 -13.00 -19.69
N GLN A 8 -22.23 -12.88 -18.72
CA GLN A 8 -21.50 -11.64 -18.43
C GLN A 8 -20.60 -11.21 -19.59
N GLN A 9 -20.07 -12.17 -20.35
CA GLN A 9 -19.18 -11.91 -21.49
C GLN A 9 -19.91 -11.17 -22.60
N HIS A 10 -21.05 -11.69 -23.07
CA HIS A 10 -21.85 -11.04 -24.12
C HIS A 10 -22.44 -9.67 -23.71
N THR A 11 -22.47 -9.38 -22.40
CA THR A 11 -23.10 -8.17 -21.87
C THR A 11 -22.24 -6.92 -22.14
N HIS A 12 -20.92 -7.00 -22.05
CA HIS A 12 -20.05 -5.81 -22.11
C HIS A 12 -19.95 -5.18 -23.50
N VAL A 13 -19.75 -5.98 -24.56
CA VAL A 13 -19.73 -5.44 -25.94
C VAL A 13 -21.10 -4.88 -26.32
N LYS A 14 -22.18 -5.58 -25.95
CA LYS A 14 -23.56 -5.12 -26.23
C LYS A 14 -23.85 -3.79 -25.52
N GLN A 15 -23.45 -3.64 -24.26
CA GLN A 15 -23.57 -2.38 -23.53
C GLN A 15 -22.76 -1.25 -24.16
N LEU A 16 -21.56 -1.56 -24.67
CA LEU A 16 -20.68 -0.57 -25.29
C LEU A 16 -21.27 -0.07 -26.62
N LEU A 17 -21.75 -0.98 -27.47
CA LEU A 17 -22.43 -0.65 -28.72
C LEU A 17 -23.74 0.11 -28.50
N ASN A 18 -24.50 -0.23 -27.46
CA ASN A 18 -25.75 0.47 -27.12
C ASN A 18 -25.55 1.93 -26.67
N LYS A 19 -24.33 2.34 -26.34
CA LYS A 19 -23.99 3.73 -26.00
C LYS A 19 -23.47 4.53 -27.20
N MET A 20 -23.24 3.87 -28.33
CA MET A 20 -22.84 4.53 -29.58
C MET A 20 -24.06 5.04 -30.32
N ASP A 21 -23.84 5.95 -31.26
CA ASP A 21 -24.85 6.27 -32.26
C ASP A 21 -25.32 4.97 -32.97
N PRO A 22 -26.65 4.79 -33.19
CA PRO A 22 -27.19 3.56 -33.77
C PRO A 22 -26.58 3.17 -35.12
N GLU A 23 -26.31 4.13 -35.99
CA GLU A 23 -25.74 3.87 -37.31
C GLU A 23 -24.29 3.40 -37.19
N VAL A 24 -23.53 4.03 -36.29
CA VAL A 24 -22.16 3.63 -35.97
C VAL A 24 -22.14 2.25 -35.34
N ALA A 25 -23.04 1.95 -34.40
CA ALA A 25 -23.14 0.64 -33.76
C ALA A 25 -23.46 -0.48 -34.77
N ALA A 26 -24.35 -0.19 -35.73
CA ALA A 26 -24.75 -1.13 -36.78
C ALA A 26 -23.62 -1.39 -37.80
N SER A 27 -22.68 -0.46 -37.97
CA SER A 27 -21.54 -0.63 -38.88
C SER A 27 -20.55 -1.73 -38.45
N PHE A 28 -20.61 -2.22 -37.20
CA PHE A 28 -19.69 -3.25 -36.69
C PHE A 28 -20.07 -4.66 -37.15
N SER A 29 -19.22 -5.25 -37.99
CA SER A 29 -19.34 -6.65 -38.41
C SER A 29 -19.22 -7.62 -37.23
N TYR A 30 -19.71 -8.85 -37.41
CA TYR A 30 -19.58 -9.91 -36.41
C TYR A 30 -18.12 -10.19 -36.02
N LYS A 31 -17.20 -10.18 -36.99
CA LYS A 31 -15.76 -10.39 -36.74
C LYS A 31 -15.17 -9.27 -35.87
N GLN A 32 -15.53 -8.02 -36.12
CA GLN A 32 -15.11 -6.88 -35.30
C GLN A 32 -15.70 -6.96 -33.88
N ARG A 33 -16.98 -7.30 -33.74
CA ARG A 33 -17.63 -7.50 -32.43
C ARG A 33 -16.97 -8.63 -31.63
N LYS A 34 -16.62 -9.74 -32.29
CA LYS A 34 -15.90 -10.86 -31.65
C LYS A 34 -14.47 -10.49 -31.25
N ALA A 35 -13.78 -9.69 -32.06
CA ALA A 35 -12.45 -9.17 -31.72
C ALA A 35 -12.50 -8.24 -30.50
N LEU A 36 -13.47 -7.32 -30.45
CA LEU A 36 -13.73 -6.46 -29.29
C LEU A 36 -14.03 -7.29 -28.03
N GLN A 37 -14.88 -8.31 -28.15
CA GLN A 37 -15.20 -9.21 -27.04
C GLN A 37 -13.94 -9.88 -26.47
N LYS A 38 -13.04 -10.35 -27.34
CA LYS A 38 -11.79 -10.99 -26.94
C LYS A 38 -10.90 -10.02 -26.16
N VAL A 39 -10.74 -8.79 -26.64
CA VAL A 39 -9.88 -7.78 -26.00
C VAL A 39 -10.45 -7.27 -24.68
N ILE A 40 -11.77 -7.06 -24.60
CA ILE A 40 -12.44 -6.64 -23.36
C ILE A 40 -12.32 -7.74 -22.29
N ASN A 41 -12.49 -9.01 -22.67
CA ASN A 41 -12.33 -10.13 -21.73
C ASN A 41 -10.88 -10.37 -21.29
N THR A 42 -9.87 -9.99 -22.08
CA THR A 42 -8.47 -10.07 -21.66
C THR A 42 -8.06 -8.94 -20.72
N ARG A 43 -8.89 -7.90 -20.60
CA ARG A 43 -8.66 -6.76 -19.71
C ARG A 43 -9.18 -7.10 -18.33
N ASP A 44 -8.67 -8.18 -17.74
CA ASP A 44 -8.74 -8.41 -16.31
C ASP A 44 -8.00 -7.26 -15.62
N TRP A 45 -8.73 -6.19 -15.34
CA TRP A 45 -8.31 -5.07 -14.49
C TRP A 45 -7.98 -5.54 -13.05
N ARG A 46 -8.11 -6.84 -12.76
CA ARG A 46 -7.84 -7.54 -11.50
C ARG A 46 -6.37 -7.81 -11.21
N GLY A 47 -5.44 -7.09 -11.83
CA GLY A 47 -4.00 -7.30 -11.64
C GLY A 47 -3.40 -6.64 -10.39
N HIS A 48 -4.20 -6.11 -9.45
CA HIS A 48 -3.67 -5.64 -8.17
C HIS A 48 -3.70 -6.81 -7.18
N ALA A 49 -2.53 -7.17 -6.66
CA ALA A 49 -2.42 -8.25 -5.67
C ALA A 49 -3.20 -7.91 -4.39
N ILE A 50 -3.35 -6.62 -4.10
CA ILE A 50 -4.12 -6.09 -2.98
C ILE A 50 -5.07 -5.02 -3.53
N ASP A 51 -6.37 -5.26 -3.41
CA ASP A 51 -7.42 -4.28 -3.69
C ASP A 51 -8.39 -4.24 -2.49
N PHE A 52 -8.25 -3.22 -1.65
CA PHE A 52 -9.08 -2.99 -0.48
C PHE A 52 -9.79 -1.65 -0.61
N ARG A 53 -11.13 -1.70 -0.68
CA ARG A 53 -11.99 -0.52 -0.88
C ARG A 53 -13.14 -0.49 0.12
N PRO A 54 -12.87 -0.29 1.42
CA PRO A 54 -13.93 -0.13 2.39
C PRO A 54 -14.73 1.13 2.08
N THR A 55 -16.04 1.00 2.18
CA THR A 55 -16.97 2.12 2.11
C THR A 55 -17.59 2.28 3.49
N LEU A 56 -17.43 3.46 4.07
CA LEU A 56 -18.06 3.84 5.32
C LEU A 56 -19.31 4.67 5.00
N ALA A 57 -20.47 4.07 5.19
CA ALA A 57 -21.75 4.77 5.17
C ALA A 57 -22.14 5.07 6.63
N LEU A 58 -22.34 6.34 6.96
CA LEU A 58 -22.83 6.75 8.28
C LEU A 58 -24.36 6.82 8.24
N PRO A 59 -25.08 6.27 9.23
CA PRO A 59 -26.54 6.13 9.20
C PRO A 59 -27.31 7.48 9.14
N PHE A 60 -26.64 8.60 9.40
CA PHE A 60 -27.23 9.93 9.43
C PHE A 60 -26.74 10.86 8.32
N LEU A 61 -25.82 10.40 7.46
CA LEU A 61 -25.32 11.21 6.34
C LEU A 61 -25.83 10.64 5.01
N PRO A 62 -26.23 11.51 4.07
CA PRO A 62 -26.71 11.08 2.75
C PRO A 62 -25.57 10.57 1.85
N TRP A 63 -24.31 10.72 2.26
CA TRP A 63 -23.13 10.39 1.45
C TRP A 63 -22.21 9.41 2.18
N SER A 64 -21.53 8.57 1.40
CA SER A 64 -20.59 7.56 1.90
C SER A 64 -19.15 7.97 1.59
N PHE A 65 -18.25 7.64 2.51
CA PHE A 65 -16.81 7.80 2.31
C PHE A 65 -16.22 6.49 1.84
N TYR A 66 -15.25 6.54 0.92
CA TYR A 66 -14.51 5.36 0.51
C TYR A 66 -13.01 5.63 0.67
N ILE A 67 -12.31 4.62 1.17
CA ILE A 67 -10.84 4.61 1.20
C ILE A 67 -10.40 3.54 0.22
N VAL A 68 -9.38 3.83 -0.59
CA VAL A 68 -8.82 2.88 -1.55
C VAL A 68 -7.38 2.60 -1.18
N PHE A 69 -7.10 1.33 -0.89
CA PHE A 69 -5.76 0.81 -0.74
C PHE A 69 -5.48 -0.18 -1.86
N LEU A 70 -4.60 0.21 -2.77
CA LEU A 70 -4.16 -0.60 -3.90
C LEU A 70 -2.69 -0.93 -3.74
N GLY A 71 -2.37 -2.21 -3.74
CA GLY A 71 -1.01 -2.73 -3.64
C GLY A 71 -0.70 -3.69 -4.78
N GLY A 72 0.49 -3.59 -5.34
CA GLY A 72 0.94 -4.49 -6.39
C GLY A 72 2.32 -4.12 -6.92
N VAL A 73 2.90 -5.02 -7.71
CA VAL A 73 4.19 -4.79 -8.35
C VAL A 73 4.06 -3.64 -9.36
N ASN A 74 4.84 -2.58 -9.15
CA ASN A 74 4.92 -1.52 -10.14
C ASN A 74 5.71 -2.01 -11.37
N ARG A 75 5.01 -2.20 -12.50
CA ARG A 75 5.62 -2.59 -13.79
C ARG A 75 5.95 -1.40 -14.69
N ARG A 76 5.64 -0.18 -14.27
CA ARG A 76 5.93 1.04 -15.04
C ARG A 76 7.40 1.43 -14.86
N SER A 77 7.96 2.07 -15.88
CA SER A 77 9.23 2.76 -15.73
C SER A 77 9.06 3.94 -14.78
N LEU A 78 9.82 3.95 -13.69
CA LEU A 78 9.83 5.07 -12.75
C LEU A 78 10.41 6.32 -13.42
N THR A 79 9.77 7.45 -13.19
CA THR A 79 10.27 8.78 -13.55
C THR A 79 11.53 9.12 -12.73
N ASN A 80 12.35 10.05 -13.22
CA ASN A 80 13.57 10.46 -12.50
C ASN A 80 13.27 11.03 -11.11
N THR A 81 12.16 11.75 -10.96
CA THR A 81 11.69 12.27 -9.67
C THR A 81 11.29 11.14 -8.73
N GLU A 82 10.50 10.17 -9.17
CA GLU A 82 10.11 9.02 -8.34
C GLU A 82 11.33 8.20 -7.88
N ARG A 83 12.32 7.99 -8.76
CA ARG A 83 13.57 7.29 -8.39
C ARG A 83 14.35 8.05 -7.33
N PHE A 84 14.48 9.37 -7.50
CA PHE A 84 15.18 10.23 -6.56
C PHE A 84 14.46 10.29 -5.20
N THR A 85 13.14 10.47 -5.20
CA THR A 85 12.33 10.43 -3.98
C THR A 85 12.44 9.07 -3.28
N ALA A 86 12.37 7.96 -4.02
CA ALA A 86 12.53 6.63 -3.45
C ALA A 86 13.91 6.44 -2.80
N ALA A 87 14.97 6.94 -3.44
CA ALA A 87 16.32 6.89 -2.89
C ALA A 87 16.47 7.72 -1.62
N ILE A 88 15.91 8.94 -1.58
CA ILE A 88 15.90 9.78 -0.38
C ILE A 88 15.15 9.09 0.76
N VAL A 89 13.94 8.60 0.50
CA VAL A 89 13.12 7.93 1.52
C VAL A 89 13.87 6.72 2.06
N PHE A 90 14.46 5.91 1.18
CA PHE A 90 15.25 4.75 1.56
C PHE A 90 16.44 5.13 2.45
N LEU A 91 17.24 6.12 2.04
CA LEU A 91 18.41 6.57 2.80
C LEU A 91 18.01 7.18 4.15
N ALA A 92 16.92 7.96 4.19
CA ALA A 92 16.38 8.51 5.43
C ALA A 92 15.92 7.40 6.39
N SER A 93 15.23 6.37 5.88
CA SER A 93 14.85 5.22 6.70
C SER A 93 16.05 4.44 7.22
N LEU A 94 17.11 4.25 6.41
CA LEU A 94 18.35 3.63 6.89
C LEU A 94 19.02 4.46 7.98
N LEU A 95 19.06 5.78 7.82
CA LEU A 95 19.63 6.69 8.82
C LEU A 95 18.86 6.59 10.15
N ILE A 96 17.52 6.65 10.11
CA ILE A 96 16.68 6.57 11.31
C ILE A 96 16.91 5.24 12.02
N VAL A 97 16.88 4.13 11.28
CA VAL A 97 17.14 2.79 11.84
C VAL A 97 18.54 2.73 12.45
N GLY A 98 19.55 3.26 11.76
CA GLY A 98 20.91 3.34 12.26
C GLY A 98 21.04 4.12 13.56
N LEU A 99 20.40 5.29 13.66
CA LEU A 99 20.38 6.11 14.87
C LEU A 99 19.70 5.40 16.05
N VAL A 100 18.59 4.71 15.80
CA VAL A 100 17.91 3.92 16.84
C VAL A 100 18.82 2.79 17.35
N LEU A 101 19.50 2.07 16.45
CA LEU A 101 20.42 1.01 16.83
C LEU A 101 21.63 1.54 17.61
N ILE A 102 22.23 2.65 17.18
CA ILE A 102 23.32 3.31 17.90
C ILE A 102 22.86 3.77 19.29
N GLY A 103 21.67 4.37 19.38
CA GLY A 103 21.06 4.75 20.65
C GLY A 103 20.88 3.56 21.59
N LEU A 104 20.41 2.42 21.07
CA LEU A 104 20.27 1.19 21.83
C LEU A 104 21.62 0.68 22.35
N VAL A 105 22.67 0.73 21.53
CA VAL A 105 24.04 0.37 21.96
C VAL A 105 24.48 1.26 23.12
N PHE A 106 24.25 2.57 23.05
CA PHE A 106 24.58 3.48 24.16
C PHE A 106 23.80 3.17 25.43
N VAL A 107 22.51 2.83 25.32
CA VAL A 107 21.71 2.41 26.47
C VAL A 107 22.27 1.13 27.10
N VAL A 108 22.62 0.12 26.29
CA VAL A 108 23.21 -1.13 26.78
C VAL A 108 24.55 -0.87 27.48
N LEU A 109 25.43 -0.08 26.88
CA LEU A 109 26.71 0.30 27.48
C LEU A 109 26.51 1.08 28.79
N TYR A 110 25.51 1.96 28.85
CA TYR A 110 25.15 2.69 30.07
C TYR A 110 24.64 1.75 31.18
N LEU A 111 23.82 0.76 30.85
CA LEU A 111 23.34 -0.22 31.83
C LEU A 111 24.51 -1.09 32.32
N LEU A 112 25.40 -1.53 31.41
CA LEU A 112 26.56 -2.32 31.74
C LEU A 112 27.55 -1.56 32.63
N LYS A 113 27.86 -0.29 32.33
CA LYS A 113 28.71 0.52 33.21
C LYS A 113 28.08 0.73 34.58
N SER A 114 26.75 0.91 34.64
CA SER A 114 26.03 1.13 35.90
C SER A 114 25.98 -0.14 36.74
N TRP A 115 25.84 -1.30 36.11
CA TRP A 115 25.92 -2.60 36.76
C TRP A 115 27.32 -2.88 37.34
N LEU A 116 28.38 -2.48 36.64
CA LEU A 116 29.77 -2.58 37.12
C LEU A 116 30.12 -1.57 38.22
N GLY A 117 29.22 -0.64 38.55
CA GLY A 117 29.48 0.41 39.55
C GLY A 117 30.53 1.43 39.14
N ILE A 118 30.81 1.56 37.84
CA ILE A 118 31.81 2.50 37.32
C ILE A 118 31.19 3.89 37.26
N ASP A 119 31.74 4.82 38.04
CA ASP A 119 31.34 6.22 38.02
C ASP A 119 32.25 7.03 37.10
N ILE A 120 31.77 7.32 35.89
CA ILE A 120 32.50 8.11 34.87
C ILE A 120 32.27 9.61 35.09
N PHE A 121 31.14 9.99 35.69
CA PHE A 121 30.76 11.38 35.96
C PHE A 121 30.35 11.51 37.42
N ALA A 122 31.28 11.96 38.26
CA ALA A 122 31.06 12.09 39.69
C ALA A 122 29.79 12.89 40.01
N GLY A 123 28.79 12.21 40.57
CA GLY A 123 27.53 12.81 41.02
C GLY A 123 26.42 12.96 40.00
N GLU A 124 26.63 12.56 38.73
CA GLU A 124 25.62 12.70 37.66
C GLU A 124 25.22 11.33 37.11
N SER A 125 23.93 10.98 37.22
CA SER A 125 23.39 9.74 36.67
C SER A 125 22.08 9.98 35.93
N LEU A 126 21.94 9.38 34.73
CA LEU A 126 20.72 9.44 33.92
C LEU A 126 19.51 8.71 34.53
N GLY A 127 19.65 8.00 35.66
CA GLY A 127 18.55 7.27 36.32
C GLY A 127 18.02 6.04 35.57
N LEU A 128 18.53 5.73 34.37
CA LEU A 128 18.06 4.58 33.57
C LEU A 128 18.29 3.22 34.26
N TRP A 129 19.35 3.11 35.07
CA TRP A 129 19.65 1.89 35.82
C TRP A 129 18.63 1.63 36.94
N ASP A 130 18.18 2.68 37.63
CA ASP A 130 17.18 2.56 38.68
C ASP A 130 15.81 2.21 38.10
N TYR A 131 15.43 2.84 36.99
CA TYR A 131 14.24 2.45 36.23
C TYR A 131 14.30 1.00 35.74
N PHE A 132 15.47 0.55 35.24
CA PHE A 132 15.67 -0.84 34.81
C PHE A 132 15.48 -1.82 35.98
N LYS A 133 16.09 -1.57 37.13
CA LYS A 133 15.93 -2.44 38.33
C LYS A 133 14.47 -2.51 38.77
N ALA A 134 13.77 -1.38 38.82
CA ALA A 134 12.35 -1.31 39.21
C ALA A 134 11.41 -2.12 38.30
N LEU A 135 11.83 -2.49 37.08
CA LEU A 135 11.06 -3.33 36.17
C LEU A 135 11.08 -4.83 36.55
N PHE A 136 12.05 -5.24 37.38
CA PHE A 136 12.25 -6.64 37.79
C PHE A 136 11.99 -6.89 39.29
N GLU A 137 11.60 -5.85 40.03
CA GLU A 137 11.04 -5.93 41.39
C GLU A 137 9.51 -6.15 41.32
#